data_AF-A0A7S1HM94-F1
#
_entry.id   AF-A0A7S1HM94-F1
#
_cell.length_a   1.000
_cell.length_b   1.000
_cell.length_c   1.000
_cell.angle_alpha   90.00
_cell.angle_beta   90.00
_cell.angle_gamma   90.00
#
_symmetry.space_group_name_H-M   'P 1'
#
loop_
_entity.id
_entity.type
_entity.pdbx_description
1 polymer ?
#
loop_
_entity_poly.entity_id
_entity_poly.type
_entity_poly.pdbx_seq_one_letter_code
_entity_poly.pdbx_strand_id
1 'polypeptide(L)'
;GGPGGPPPPPLHFYTGPGWPYNMDNCSVQACNRTQCHFGEYKRPCSTFQDALCRKCINPLPVLGIYTGVGDHTTGLCPWSCWGGYLPDYNQGICVLPAALQAQQTTPAPTPAP
;
A
#
# COMPACT_ATOMS: atom_id res chain seq x y z
N GLY A 1 -38.38 19.69 -26.24
CA GLY A 1 -37.73 19.68 -24.91
C GLY A 1 -38.54 18.76 -24.02
N GLY A 2 -37.90 17.72 -23.46
CA GLY A 2 -38.58 16.57 -22.84
C GLY A 2 -39.46 16.91 -21.62
N PRO A 3 -40.43 16.04 -21.30
CA PRO A 3 -41.49 16.33 -20.34
C PRO A 3 -41.08 16.07 -18.88
N GLY A 4 -41.63 16.87 -17.97
CA GLY A 4 -41.46 16.72 -16.53
C GLY A 4 -42.03 15.39 -16.03
N GLY A 5 -41.18 14.59 -15.38
CA GLY A 5 -41.60 13.40 -14.63
C GLY A 5 -42.08 13.77 -13.21
N PRO A 6 -42.93 12.93 -12.59
CA PRO A 6 -43.42 13.16 -11.23
C PRO A 6 -42.29 13.01 -10.18
N PRO A 7 -42.38 13.71 -9.04
CA PRO A 7 -41.40 13.59 -7.96
C PRO A 7 -41.39 12.16 -7.37
N PRO A 8 -40.24 11.66 -6.90
CA PRO A 8 -40.17 10.35 -6.25
C PRO A 8 -41.04 10.34 -4.98
N PRO A 9 -41.71 9.21 -4.68
CA PRO A 9 -42.57 9.11 -3.50
C PRO A 9 -41.72 9.23 -2.21
N PRO A 10 -42.30 9.81 -1.13
CA PRO A 10 -41.64 9.84 0.17
C PRO A 10 -41.42 8.41 0.68
N LEU A 11 -40.22 8.14 1.18
CA LEU A 11 -39.86 6.87 1.83
C LEU A 11 -40.69 6.70 3.11
N HIS A 12 -41.87 6.10 2.98
CA HIS A 12 -42.64 5.60 4.10
C HIS A 12 -41.92 4.38 4.68
N PHE A 13 -41.45 4.54 5.91
CA PHE A 13 -40.95 3.48 6.78
C PHE A 13 -42.05 2.44 6.99
N TYR A 14 -41.87 1.23 6.43
CA TYR A 14 -42.66 0.07 6.80
C TYR A 14 -42.03 -0.59 8.03
N THR A 15 -42.59 -0.34 9.21
CA THR A 15 -42.29 -1.11 10.42
C THR A 15 -43.43 -2.07 10.71
N GLY A 16 -43.22 -3.36 10.45
CA GLY A 16 -44.10 -4.46 10.86
C GLY A 16 -43.26 -5.63 11.38
N PRO A 17 -43.62 -6.27 12.51
CA PRO A 17 -42.80 -7.30 13.13
C PRO A 17 -43.08 -8.66 12.49
N GLY A 18 -42.05 -9.32 11.94
CA GLY A 18 -42.20 -10.71 11.47
C GLY A 18 -41.28 -11.20 10.36
N TRP A 19 -40.25 -10.46 9.95
CA TRP A 19 -39.29 -10.92 8.93
C TRP A 19 -37.90 -11.17 9.52
N PRO A 20 -37.15 -12.18 9.06
CA PRO A 20 -35.84 -12.55 9.62
C PRO A 20 -34.70 -11.56 9.30
N TYR A 21 -34.99 -10.41 8.69
CA TYR A 21 -34.00 -9.36 8.47
C TYR A 21 -34.05 -8.35 9.62
N ASN A 22 -33.07 -8.46 10.51
CA ASN A 22 -32.79 -7.47 11.53
C ASN A 22 -32.18 -6.24 10.83
N MET A 23 -33.01 -5.24 10.51
CA MET A 23 -32.58 -3.99 9.86
C MET A 23 -31.79 -3.05 10.78
N ASP A 24 -31.67 -3.39 12.07
CA ASP A 24 -30.84 -2.68 13.05
C ASP A 24 -29.35 -3.07 12.99
N ASN A 25 -28.96 -3.99 12.09
CA ASN A 25 -27.58 -4.45 11.93
C ASN A 25 -27.03 -4.28 10.51
N CYS A 26 -27.51 -3.27 9.78
CA CYS A 26 -26.77 -2.71 8.65
C CYS A 26 -25.69 -1.76 9.20
N SER A 27 -24.78 -2.25 10.03
CA SER A 27 -23.54 -1.51 10.24
C SER A 27 -22.78 -1.61 8.93
N VAL A 28 -22.95 -0.62 8.06
CA VAL A 28 -22.03 -0.37 6.95
C VAL A 28 -20.69 -0.20 7.64
N GLN A 29 -19.86 -1.25 7.63
CA GLN A 29 -18.61 -1.22 8.35
C GLN A 29 -17.77 -0.18 7.63
N ALA A 30 -17.65 1.01 8.22
CA ALA A 30 -16.93 2.10 7.62
C ALA A 30 -15.54 1.59 7.27
N CYS A 31 -15.12 1.82 6.02
CA CYS A 31 -13.80 1.43 5.55
C CYS A 31 -12.77 1.86 6.57
N ASN A 32 -12.07 0.90 7.16
CA ASN A 32 -11.12 1.22 8.19
C ASN A 32 -10.00 2.03 7.54
N ARG A 33 -9.85 3.28 7.98
CA ARG A 33 -8.82 4.18 7.46
C ARG A 33 -7.47 3.94 8.13
N THR A 34 -7.34 2.90 8.96
CA THR A 34 -6.06 2.50 9.53
C THR A 34 -5.08 2.25 8.38
N GLN A 35 -3.99 3.00 8.42
CA GLN A 35 -2.93 2.95 7.43
C GLN A 35 -2.12 1.66 7.62
N CYS A 36 -1.73 1.02 6.52
CA CYS A 36 -0.87 -0.16 6.57
C CYS A 36 0.56 0.19 6.96
N HIS A 37 1.36 -0.81 7.32
CA HIS A 37 2.78 -0.62 7.57
C HIS A 37 3.57 -0.46 6.27
N PHE A 38 4.83 -0.05 6.36
CA PHE A 38 5.72 -0.03 5.20
C PHE A 38 5.91 -1.44 4.64
N GLY A 39 5.94 -1.56 3.32
CA GLY A 39 5.94 -2.87 2.66
C GLY A 39 4.56 -3.52 2.54
N GLU A 40 3.50 -2.80 2.89
CA GLU A 40 2.12 -3.23 2.75
C GLU A 40 1.27 -2.24 1.97
N TYR A 41 0.27 -2.76 1.27
CA TYR A 41 -0.77 -1.99 0.59
C TYR A 41 -2.16 -2.48 1.00
N LYS A 42 -3.14 -1.60 0.87
CA LYS A 42 -4.56 -1.90 1.11
C LYS A 42 -5.31 -1.77 -0.19
N ARG A 43 -6.18 -2.73 -0.52
CA ARG A 43 -7.12 -2.55 -1.65
C ARG A 43 -8.25 -1.60 -1.26
N PRO A 44 -9.01 -1.07 -2.23
CA PRO A 44 -10.27 -0.42 -1.92
C PRO A 44 -11.16 -1.36 -1.09
N CYS A 45 -11.71 -0.83 -0.02
CA CYS A 45 -12.78 -1.49 0.72
C CYS A 45 -14.04 -1.59 -0.14
N SER A 46 -14.93 -2.53 0.20
CA SER A 46 -16.28 -2.59 -0.35
C SER A 46 -17.30 -2.12 0.68
N THR A 47 -18.55 -1.93 0.26
CA THR A 47 -19.67 -1.53 1.13
C THR A 47 -19.90 -2.48 2.32
N PHE A 48 -19.41 -3.71 2.23
CA PHE A 48 -19.66 -4.77 3.21
C PHE A 48 -18.39 -5.36 3.84
N GLN A 49 -17.20 -4.98 3.35
CA GLN A 49 -15.94 -5.52 3.85
C GLN A 49 -14.84 -4.45 3.82
N ASP A 50 -14.22 -4.29 4.98
CA ASP A 50 -12.95 -3.59 5.05
C ASP A 50 -11.88 -4.38 4.28
N ALA A 51 -10.95 -3.66 3.66
CA ALA A 51 -9.82 -4.32 3.03
C ALA A 51 -8.79 -4.72 4.10
N LEU A 52 -8.01 -5.75 3.84
CA LEU A 52 -6.88 -6.12 4.70
C LEU A 52 -5.59 -5.54 4.13
N CYS A 53 -4.64 -5.22 5.01
CA CYS A 53 -3.28 -4.89 4.61
C CYS A 53 -2.61 -6.16 4.06
N ARG A 54 -2.04 -6.04 2.86
CA ARG A 54 -1.37 -7.14 2.15
C ARG A 54 0.06 -6.73 1.86
N LYS A 55 0.98 -7.70 1.87
CA LYS A 55 2.36 -7.46 1.47
C LYS A 55 2.44 -7.00 0.02
N CYS A 56 3.29 -6.02 -0.23
CA CYS A 56 3.54 -5.50 -1.57
C CYS A 56 4.10 -6.58 -2.51
N ILE A 57 3.73 -6.45 -3.78
CA ILE A 57 4.03 -7.48 -4.79
C ILE A 57 5.43 -7.30 -5.41
N ASN A 58 6.01 -6.10 -5.33
CA ASN A 58 7.34 -5.88 -5.86
C ASN A 58 8.39 -6.52 -4.96
N PRO A 59 9.32 -7.30 -5.53
CA PRO A 59 10.42 -7.86 -4.78
C PRO A 59 11.27 -6.71 -4.20
N LEU A 60 11.65 -6.85 -2.94
CA LEU A 60 12.59 -5.94 -2.32
C LEU A 60 14.02 -6.42 -2.64
N PRO A 61 14.88 -5.58 -3.25
CA PRO A 61 16.25 -5.97 -3.49
C PRO A 61 17.02 -6.26 -2.21
N VAL A 62 18.10 -7.03 -2.34
CA VAL A 62 19.10 -7.15 -1.27
C VAL A 62 19.67 -5.76 -0.99
N LEU A 63 19.71 -5.36 0.29
CA LEU A 63 20.03 -4.00 0.75
C LEU A 63 18.99 -2.93 0.36
N GLY A 64 17.80 -3.32 -0.08
CA GLY A 64 16.65 -2.45 -0.21
C GLY A 64 15.88 -2.32 1.10
N ILE A 65 15.18 -1.21 1.29
CA ILE A 65 14.18 -0.99 2.33
C ILE A 65 12.92 -0.39 1.73
N TYR A 66 11.75 -0.83 2.20
CA TYR A 66 10.50 -0.13 1.89
C TYR A 66 10.47 1.22 2.62
N THR A 67 10.17 2.27 1.89
CA THR A 67 10.12 3.65 2.40
C THR A 67 8.71 4.16 2.63
N GLY A 68 7.70 3.34 2.32
CA GLY A 68 6.31 3.72 2.45
C GLY A 68 5.34 2.57 2.28
N VAL A 69 4.06 2.95 2.36
CA VAL A 69 2.92 2.10 2.03
C VAL A 69 2.76 1.98 0.52
N GLY A 70 2.23 0.85 0.07
CA GLY A 70 2.04 0.58 -1.35
C GLY A 70 0.75 1.15 -1.90
N ASP A 71 0.76 1.32 -3.22
CA ASP A 71 -0.39 1.81 -3.97
C ASP A 71 -1.47 0.71 -4.08
N HIS A 72 -2.73 1.11 -3.92
CA HIS A 72 -3.86 0.18 -3.87
C HIS A 72 -4.22 -0.43 -5.24
N THR A 73 -3.81 0.21 -6.33
CA THR A 73 -4.10 -0.20 -7.71
C THR A 73 -3.04 -1.16 -8.23
N THR A 74 -1.78 -0.82 -8.01
CA THR A 74 -0.62 -1.56 -8.51
C THR A 74 -0.11 -2.59 -7.50
N GLY A 75 -0.36 -2.40 -6.20
CA GLY A 75 0.19 -3.24 -5.14
C GLY A 75 1.70 -3.05 -4.93
N LEU A 76 2.29 -2.01 -5.52
CA LEU A 76 3.72 -1.72 -5.46
C LEU A 76 4.01 -0.79 -4.29
N CYS A 77 5.02 -1.13 -3.50
CA CYS A 77 5.54 -0.29 -2.44
C CYS A 77 6.76 0.50 -2.92
N PRO A 78 6.87 1.79 -2.56
CA PRO A 78 8.11 2.53 -2.76
C PRO A 78 9.23 1.92 -1.90
N TRP A 79 10.43 1.88 -2.46
CA TRP A 79 11.61 1.38 -1.80
C TRP A 79 12.83 2.22 -2.17
N SER A 80 13.86 2.17 -1.34
CA SER A 80 15.16 2.77 -1.59
C SER A 80 16.27 1.83 -1.14
N CYS A 81 17.49 2.08 -1.60
CA CYS A 81 18.64 1.37 -1.10
C CYS A 81 19.05 1.85 0.30
N TRP A 82 19.66 0.95 1.07
CA TRP A 82 20.29 1.28 2.35
C TRP A 82 21.45 2.24 2.15
N GLY A 83 21.80 2.98 3.21
CA GLY A 83 22.74 4.10 3.16
C GLY A 83 24.01 3.82 2.37
N GLY A 84 24.32 4.72 1.43
CA GLY A 84 25.50 4.64 0.57
C GLY A 84 25.34 3.80 -0.69
N TYR A 85 24.25 3.03 -0.84
CA TYR A 85 23.95 2.27 -2.06
C TYR A 85 23.02 3.07 -3.00
N LEU A 86 23.15 2.86 -4.30
CA LEU A 86 22.31 3.45 -5.34
C LEU A 86 21.44 2.38 -6.00
N PRO A 87 20.20 2.71 -6.40
CA PRO A 87 19.34 1.77 -7.12
C PRO A 87 19.82 1.59 -8.56
N ASP A 88 20.01 0.33 -8.98
CA ASP A 88 20.05 -0.04 -10.39
C ASP A 88 18.67 -0.55 -10.80
N TYR A 89 17.90 0.31 -11.48
CA TYR A 89 16.55 0.00 -11.91
C TYR A 89 16.48 -1.04 -13.03
N ASN A 90 17.57 -1.25 -13.79
CA ASN A 90 17.59 -2.25 -14.86
C ASN A 90 17.68 -3.67 -14.28
N GLN A 91 18.44 -3.80 -13.21
CA GLN A 91 18.69 -5.08 -12.54
C GLN A 91 17.79 -5.29 -11.32
N GLY A 92 17.15 -4.24 -10.82
CA GLY A 92 16.33 -4.29 -9.61
C GLY A 92 17.18 -4.63 -8.38
N ILE A 93 18.37 -4.03 -8.25
CA ILE A 93 19.30 -4.26 -7.15
C ILE A 93 19.85 -2.94 -6.58
N CYS A 94 20.50 -3.03 -5.42
CA CYS A 94 21.22 -1.92 -4.80
C CYS A 94 22.74 -2.12 -4.96
N VAL A 95 23.40 -1.16 -5.62
CA VAL A 95 24.84 -1.23 -5.91
C VAL A 95 25.60 -0.17 -5.13
N LEU A 96 26.81 -0.52 -4.66
CA LEU A 96 27.69 0.45 -4.05
C LEU A 96 28.31 1.33 -5.17
N PRO A 97 28.28 2.67 -5.06
CA PRO A 97 28.92 3.54 -6.03
C PRO A 97 30.41 3.21 -6.20
N ALA A 98 30.90 3.25 -7.44
CA ALA A 98 32.31 2.98 -7.75
C ALA A 98 33.28 3.84 -6.92
N ALA A 99 32.90 5.08 -6.60
CA ALA A 99 33.68 5.97 -5.74
C ALA A 99 33.87 5.45 -4.31
N LEU A 100 32.87 4.74 -3.75
CA LEU A 100 32.95 4.10 -2.44
C LEU A 100 33.67 2.74 -2.51
N GLN A 101 33.51 2.02 -3.62
CA GLN A 101 34.24 0.76 -3.85
C GLN A 101 35.76 1.00 -3.91
N ALA A 102 36.21 2.09 -4.54
CA ALA A 102 37.63 2.43 -4.65
C ALA A 102 38.31 2.76 -3.31
N GLN A 103 37.54 3.14 -2.29
CA GLN A 103 38.06 3.41 -0.93
C GLN A 103 38.25 2.12 -0.12
N GLN A 104 37.51 1.05 -0.45
CA GLN A 104 37.63 -0.25 0.21
C GLN A 104 38.85 -1.03 -0.29
N THR A 105 39.35 -0.73 -1.49
CA THR A 105 40.51 -1.39 -2.08
C THR A 105 41.84 -0.71 -1.76
N THR A 106 41.85 0.36 -0.95
CA THR A 106 43.10 0.98 -0.53
C THR A 106 43.92 -0.05 0.27
N PRO A 107 45.10 -0.48 -0.22
CA PRO A 107 45.92 -1.43 0.52
C PRO A 107 46.30 -0.81 1.87
N ALA A 108 46.21 -1.59 2.94
CA ALA A 108 46.72 -1.17 4.24
C ALA A 108 48.19 -0.71 4.07
N PRO A 109 48.60 0.42 4.68
CA PRO A 109 49.97 0.88 4.57
C PRO A 109 50.90 -0.23 5.08
N THR A 110 51.83 -0.67 4.23
CA THR A 110 52.85 -1.64 4.59
C THR A 110 53.62 -1.09 5.81
N PRO A 111 53.73 -1.83 6.92
CA PRO A 111 54.53 -1.37 8.04
C PRO A 111 55.98 -1.19 7.59
N ALA A 112 56.55 -0.02 7.88
CA ALA A 112 57.96 0.26 7.62
C ALA A 112 58.85 -0.61 8.54
N PRO A 113 60.04 -1.01 8.07
CA PRO A 113 60.96 -1.88 8.81
C PRO A 113 61.58 -1.22 10.05
#